data_AF-A0A924LAP5-F1
#
_entry.id   AF-A0A924LAP5-F1
#
_cell.length_a   1.000
_cell.length_b   1.000
_cell.length_c   1.000
_cell.angle_alpha   90.00
_cell.angle_beta   90.00
_cell.angle_gamma   90.00
#
_symmetry.space_group_name_H-M   'P 1'
#
loop_
_entity.id
_entity.type
_entity.pdbx_description
1 polymer ?
#
loop_
_entity_poly.entity_id
_entity_poly.type
_entity_poly.pdbx_seq_one_letter_code
_entity_poly.pdbx_strand_id
1 'polypeptide(L)'
;AGAVAFHFALEVVPGVPVPLTLGIYQPELPPRLSTQVGAVPAAESLAASFRAAEPDAAVSTWGDDNNGVTRVLRMSPADPAAEAARPLLRADYWITAVGSEATTVFSFAAPVLWDQTAPALLELLDAIISTVQWSPGDPQDADAVAAAD
;
A
#
# COMPACT_ATOMS: atom_id res chain seq x y z
N ALA A 1 -3.91 -11.51 12.05
CA ALA A 1 -3.97 -10.13 12.57
C ALA A 1 -4.21 -9.16 11.42
N GLY A 2 -5.04 -8.13 11.62
CA GLY A 2 -5.34 -7.11 10.60
C GLY A 2 -5.37 -5.70 11.21
N ALA A 3 -5.43 -4.67 10.37
CA ALA A 3 -5.56 -3.28 10.82
C ALA A 3 -6.85 -3.11 11.64
N VAL A 4 -6.72 -2.70 12.90
CA VAL A 4 -7.83 -2.65 13.89
C VAL A 4 -8.57 -1.31 13.91
N ALA A 5 -7.98 -0.23 13.40
CA ALA A 5 -8.64 1.05 13.21
C ALA A 5 -7.94 1.90 12.14
N PHE A 6 -8.70 2.69 11.39
CA PHE A 6 -8.19 3.65 10.40
C PHE A 6 -8.97 4.96 10.54
N HIS A 7 -8.27 6.07 10.75
CA HIS A 7 -8.88 7.39 10.93
C HIS A 7 -8.30 8.34 9.88
N PHE A 8 -9.15 8.93 9.05
CA PHE A 8 -8.74 10.03 8.18
C PHE A 8 -9.76 11.17 8.26
N ALA A 9 -9.27 12.40 8.24
CA ALA A 9 -10.07 13.60 8.08
C ALA A 9 -9.70 14.20 6.72
N LEU A 10 -10.67 14.28 5.81
CA LEU A 10 -10.49 14.90 4.50
C LEU A 10 -11.08 16.30 4.54
N GLU A 11 -10.24 17.32 4.52
CA GLU A 11 -10.68 18.70 4.28
C GLU A 11 -10.72 18.94 2.76
N VAL A 12 -11.92 19.08 2.21
CA VAL A 12 -12.13 19.38 0.80
C VAL A 12 -12.22 20.90 0.62
N VAL A 13 -11.19 21.49 0.01
CA VAL A 13 -11.17 22.91 -0.34
C VAL A 13 -12.07 23.18 -1.56
N PRO A 14 -12.84 24.28 -1.62
CA PRO A 14 -13.71 24.57 -2.77
C PRO A 14 -12.90 24.79 -4.06
N GLY A 15 -13.23 24.08 -5.14
CA GLY A 15 -12.60 24.28 -6.44
C GLY A 15 -12.86 23.15 -7.43
N VAL A 16 -12.35 21.94 -7.15
CA VAL A 16 -12.72 20.68 -7.83
C VAL A 16 -12.33 19.52 -6.89
N PRO A 17 -13.25 18.62 -6.47
CA PRO A 17 -12.86 17.44 -5.72
C PRO A 17 -12.01 16.53 -6.61
N VAL A 18 -10.81 16.17 -6.16
CA VAL A 18 -10.02 15.10 -6.80
C VAL A 18 -10.61 13.78 -6.32
N PRO A 19 -11.23 12.97 -7.19
CA PRO A 19 -11.76 11.68 -6.77
C PRO A 19 -10.59 10.77 -6.42
N LEU A 20 -10.56 10.32 -5.16
CA LEU A 20 -9.59 9.35 -4.66
C LEU A 20 -10.33 8.06 -4.29
N THR A 21 -9.97 6.96 -4.92
CA THR A 21 -10.45 5.63 -4.57
C THR A 21 -9.42 4.95 -3.68
N LEU A 22 -9.87 4.33 -2.59
CA LEU A 22 -9.06 3.45 -1.74
C LEU A 22 -9.69 2.04 -1.75
N GLY A 23 -8.89 1.04 -2.11
CA GLY A 23 -9.17 -0.37 -1.89
C GLY A 23 -8.20 -0.97 -0.87
N ILE A 24 -8.70 -1.82 0.02
CA ILE A 24 -7.89 -2.56 0.99
C ILE A 24 -8.04 -4.05 0.72
N TYR A 25 -6.90 -4.75 0.59
CA TYR A 25 -6.85 -6.16 0.24
C TYR A 25 -5.91 -6.91 1.16
N GLN A 26 -6.16 -8.21 1.35
CA GLN A 26 -5.23 -9.14 2.00
C GLN A 26 -4.93 -10.27 1.03
N PRO A 27 -4.02 -10.07 0.06
CA PRO A 27 -3.69 -11.10 -0.90
C PRO A 27 -2.95 -12.25 -0.23
N GLU A 28 -3.26 -13.47 -0.66
CA GLU A 28 -2.44 -14.63 -0.36
C GLU A 28 -1.11 -14.51 -1.09
N LEU A 29 -0.02 -14.34 -0.35
CA LEU A 29 1.31 -14.27 -0.93
C LEU A 29 1.93 -15.67 -1.08
N PRO A 30 2.75 -15.89 -2.11
CA PRO A 30 3.53 -17.12 -2.21
C PRO A 30 4.41 -17.28 -0.96
N PRO A 31 4.65 -18.53 -0.48
CA PRO A 31 5.34 -18.82 0.79
C PRO A 31 6.83 -18.41 0.84
N ARG A 32 7.32 -17.65 -0.15
CA ARG A 32 8.72 -17.23 -0.28
C ARG A 32 9.03 -15.92 0.46
N LEU A 33 8.03 -15.21 0.96
CA LEU A 33 8.22 -14.00 1.77
C LEU A 33 8.32 -14.38 3.24
N SER A 34 9.55 -14.60 3.72
CA SER A 34 9.79 -14.79 5.15
C SER A 34 9.90 -13.44 5.85
N THR A 35 8.99 -13.19 6.80
CA THR A 35 9.05 -12.03 7.71
C THR A 35 9.95 -12.28 8.93
N GLN A 36 10.54 -13.48 9.05
CA GLN A 36 11.39 -13.86 10.20
C GLN A 36 12.70 -13.08 10.28
N VAL A 37 13.17 -12.53 9.16
CA VAL A 37 14.40 -11.71 9.09
C VAL A 37 14.10 -10.24 9.45
N GLY A 38 12.82 -9.89 9.63
CA GLY A 38 12.35 -8.53 9.91
C GLY A 38 11.41 -8.01 8.81
N ALA A 39 10.57 -7.04 9.16
CA ALA A 39 9.55 -6.54 8.25
C ALA A 39 10.15 -5.70 7.09
N VAL A 40 11.19 -4.90 7.34
CA VAL A 40 11.88 -4.12 6.30
C VAL A 40 12.58 -5.00 5.27
N PRO A 41 13.41 -6.01 5.64
CA PRO A 41 13.97 -6.95 4.67
C PRO A 41 12.91 -7.69 3.84
N ALA A 42 11.77 -8.04 4.45
CA ALA A 42 10.65 -8.65 3.72
C ALA A 42 10.04 -7.67 2.68
N ALA A 43 9.86 -6.40 3.05
CA ALA A 43 9.41 -5.35 2.14
C ALA A 43 10.41 -5.15 0.98
N GLU A 44 11.72 -5.11 1.27
CA GLU A 44 12.76 -5.02 0.25
C GLU A 44 12.76 -6.20 -0.73
N SER A 45 12.56 -7.43 -0.22
CA SER A 45 12.42 -8.62 -1.05
C SER A 45 11.18 -8.56 -1.95
N LEU A 46 10.06 -8.10 -1.42
CA LEU A 46 8.84 -7.87 -2.21
C LEU A 46 9.06 -6.78 -3.27
N ALA A 47 9.73 -5.70 -2.92
CA ALA A 47 10.07 -4.61 -3.83
C ALA A 47 10.97 -5.07 -4.98
N ALA A 48 11.97 -5.92 -4.70
CA ALA A 48 12.80 -6.53 -5.74
C ALA A 48 11.96 -7.35 -6.73
N SER A 49 10.96 -8.07 -6.23
CA SER A 49 10.03 -8.85 -7.08
C SER A 49 9.20 -7.94 -7.99
N PHE A 50 8.68 -6.82 -7.47
CA PHE A 50 7.96 -5.83 -8.28
C PHE A 50 8.83 -5.16 -9.33
N ARG A 51 10.06 -4.74 -8.97
CA ARG A 51 11.00 -4.14 -9.93
C ARG A 51 11.32 -5.11 -11.09
N ALA A 52 11.38 -6.41 -10.81
CA ALA A 52 11.61 -7.42 -11.83
C ALA A 52 10.39 -7.67 -12.73
N ALA A 53 9.18 -7.69 -12.15
CA ALA A 53 7.94 -7.98 -12.87
C ALA A 53 7.39 -6.76 -13.64
N GLU A 54 7.64 -5.55 -13.13
CA GLU A 54 7.01 -4.31 -13.57
C GLU A 54 8.07 -3.20 -13.72
N PRO A 55 8.90 -3.24 -14.77
CA PRO A 55 10.06 -2.34 -14.92
C PRO A 55 9.67 -0.86 -15.03
N ASP A 56 8.45 -0.57 -15.45
CA ASP A 56 7.93 0.81 -15.59
C ASP A 56 7.35 1.36 -14.27
N ALA A 57 7.19 0.52 -13.24
CA ALA A 57 6.68 0.95 -11.95
C ALA A 57 7.80 1.57 -11.10
N ALA A 58 7.50 2.70 -10.45
CA ALA A 58 8.41 3.25 -9.46
C ALA A 58 8.19 2.54 -8.12
N VAL A 59 9.22 1.83 -7.64
CA VAL A 59 9.14 1.00 -6.43
C VAL A 59 10.07 1.52 -5.34
N SER A 60 9.49 1.88 -4.20
CA SER A 60 10.19 2.40 -3.02
C SER A 60 9.83 1.62 -1.76
N THR A 61 10.74 1.58 -0.80
CA THR A 61 10.55 0.88 0.47
C THR A 61 10.94 1.77 1.64
N TRP A 62 10.23 1.61 2.76
CA TRP A 62 10.56 2.20 4.05
C TRP A 62 9.90 1.37 5.15
N GLY A 63 10.23 1.65 6.40
CA GLY A 63 9.63 0.95 7.54
C GLY A 63 10.41 1.18 8.82
N ASP A 64 10.01 0.45 9.85
CA ASP A 64 10.62 0.39 11.17
C ASP A 64 10.80 -1.07 11.62
N ASP A 65 11.16 -1.27 12.89
CA ASP A 65 11.39 -2.61 13.44
C ASP A 65 10.14 -3.50 13.45
N ASN A 66 8.94 -2.91 13.34
CA ASN A 66 7.67 -3.64 13.41
C ASN A 66 7.02 -3.80 12.03
N ASN A 67 7.18 -2.83 11.13
CA ASN A 67 6.49 -2.81 9.84
C ASN A 67 7.41 -2.44 8.68
N GLY A 68 7.21 -3.10 7.55
CA GLY A 68 7.84 -2.80 6.28
C GLY A 68 6.78 -2.39 5.27
N VAL A 69 7.07 -1.35 4.49
CA VAL A 69 6.19 -0.85 3.45
C VAL A 69 6.91 -0.91 2.12
N THR A 70 6.23 -1.52 1.14
CA THR A 70 6.62 -1.47 -0.28
C THR A 70 5.57 -0.69 -1.03
N ARG A 71 5.94 0.48 -1.53
CA ARG A 71 5.10 1.28 -2.41
C ARG A 71 5.44 1.01 -3.86
N VAL A 72 4.41 0.67 -4.63
CA VAL A 72 4.46 0.48 -6.08
C VAL A 72 3.60 1.56 -6.72
N LEU A 73 4.25 2.49 -7.42
CA LEU A 73 3.59 3.55 -8.16
C LEU A 73 3.48 3.17 -9.63
N ARG A 74 2.26 3.20 -10.16
CA ARG A 74 1.97 3.00 -11.57
C ARG A 74 1.28 4.23 -12.13
N MET A 75 1.65 4.56 -13.36
CA MET A 75 1.04 5.63 -14.12
C MET A 75 0.42 5.04 -15.36
N SER A 76 -0.87 5.32 -15.56
CA SER A 76 -1.53 5.04 -16.82
C SER A 76 -1.72 6.36 -17.56
N PRO A 77 -1.27 6.48 -18.83
CA PRO A 77 -1.52 7.67 -19.62
C PRO A 77 -3.03 7.87 -19.79
N ALA A 78 -3.44 9.12 -20.00
CA ALA A 78 -4.81 9.41 -20.40
C ALA A 78 -5.14 8.71 -21.72
N ASP A 79 -6.36 8.20 -21.85
CA ASP A 79 -6.87 7.71 -23.13
C ASP A 79 -7.03 8.89 -24.10
N PRO A 80 -6.27 8.93 -25.21
CA PRO A 80 -6.33 10.04 -26.16
C PRO A 80 -7.68 10.15 -26.87
N ALA A 81 -8.50 9.10 -26.87
CA ALA A 81 -9.84 9.11 -27.45
C ALA A 81 -10.91 9.75 -26.54
N ALA A 82 -10.60 9.98 -25.27
CA ALA A 82 -11.52 10.56 -24.30
C ALA A 82 -11.20 12.04 -24.08
N GLU A 83 -12.13 12.91 -24.47
CA GLU A 83 -12.00 14.39 -24.49
C GLU A 83 -11.66 15.02 -23.12
N ALA A 84 -11.80 14.27 -22.02
CA ALA A 84 -11.49 14.70 -20.66
C ALA A 84 -10.67 13.66 -19.85
N ALA A 85 -10.03 12.69 -20.50
CA ALA A 85 -9.22 11.71 -19.77
C ALA A 85 -8.01 12.38 -19.12
N ARG A 86 -7.83 12.11 -17.83
CA ARG A 86 -6.64 12.49 -17.08
C ARG A 86 -5.78 11.26 -16.88
N PRO A 87 -4.44 11.40 -16.81
CA PRO A 87 -3.57 10.32 -16.37
C PRO A 87 -4.04 9.80 -15.01
N LEU A 88 -4.00 8.48 -14.85
CA LEU A 88 -4.37 7.82 -13.61
C LEU A 88 -3.10 7.52 -12.81
N LEU A 89 -3.01 8.09 -11.61
CA LEU A 89 -2.05 7.64 -10.61
C LEU A 89 -2.64 6.45 -9.88
N ARG A 90 -1.88 5.37 -9.79
CA ARG A 90 -2.15 4.25 -8.89
C ARG A 90 -0.98 4.06 -7.95
N ALA A 91 -1.26 4.02 -6.65
CA ALA A 91 -0.27 3.80 -5.60
C ALA A 91 -0.70 2.63 -4.74
N ASP A 92 0.02 1.51 -4.84
CA ASP A 92 -0.22 0.33 -4.02
C ASP A 92 0.82 0.26 -2.90
N TYR A 93 0.36 0.28 -1.65
CA TYR A 93 1.20 0.15 -0.46
C TYR A 93 1.01 -1.24 0.13
N TRP A 94 2.03 -2.07 -0.01
CA TRP A 94 2.10 -3.40 0.55
C TRP A 94 2.75 -3.31 1.92
N ILE A 95 2.04 -3.77 2.94
CA ILE A 95 2.47 -3.62 4.32
C ILE A 95 2.68 -5.00 4.93
N THR A 96 3.91 -5.25 5.33
CA THR A 96 4.37 -6.45 6.03
C THR A 96 4.58 -6.09 7.50
N ALA A 97 4.02 -6.89 8.41
CA ALA A 97 4.24 -6.73 9.85
C ALA A 97 5.13 -7.87 10.38
N VAL A 98 5.98 -7.56 11.35
CA VAL A 98 6.79 -8.59 12.04
C VAL A 98 5.87 -9.61 12.71
N GLY A 99 6.20 -10.89 12.55
CA GLY A 99 5.42 -11.99 13.11
C GLY A 99 4.08 -12.24 12.40
N SER A 100 3.78 -11.53 11.32
CA SER A 100 2.63 -11.78 10.45
C SER A 100 3.07 -12.45 9.16
N GLU A 101 2.34 -13.49 8.75
CA GLU A 101 2.42 -14.05 7.39
C GLU A 101 1.46 -13.32 6.42
N ALA A 102 0.47 -12.60 6.97
CA ALA A 102 -0.46 -11.81 6.19
C ALA A 102 0.19 -10.48 5.77
N THR A 103 0.02 -10.13 4.49
CA THR A 103 0.34 -8.81 3.95
C THR A 103 -0.95 -8.09 3.61
N THR A 104 -1.04 -6.81 3.96
CA THR A 104 -2.18 -5.96 3.61
C THR A 104 -1.77 -4.99 2.54
N VAL A 105 -2.65 -4.75 1.57
CA VAL A 105 -2.43 -3.82 0.47
C VAL A 105 -3.44 -2.70 0.52
N PHE A 106 -2.96 -1.46 0.54
CA PHE A 106 -3.76 -0.26 0.33
C PHE A 106 -3.52 0.22 -1.11
N SER A 107 -4.54 0.14 -1.95
CA SER A 107 -4.49 0.59 -3.33
C SER A 107 -5.24 1.90 -3.47
N PHE A 108 -4.51 2.96 -3.78
CA PHE A 108 -5.07 4.26 -4.10
C PHE A 108 -5.09 4.48 -5.60
N ALA A 109 -6.17 5.04 -6.11
CA ALA A 109 -6.27 5.46 -7.50
C ALA A 109 -6.91 6.84 -7.59
N ALA A 110 -6.29 7.74 -8.35
CA ALA A 110 -6.82 9.08 -8.59
C ALA A 110 -6.40 9.61 -9.97
N PRO A 111 -7.29 10.30 -10.70
CA PRO A 111 -6.91 11.08 -11.86
C PRO A 111 -6.11 12.31 -11.40
N VAL A 112 -4.92 12.51 -11.94
CA VAL A 112 -4.01 13.58 -11.49
C VAL A 112 -3.48 14.41 -12.65
N LEU A 113 -3.18 15.68 -12.36
CA LEU A 113 -2.23 16.47 -13.14
C LEU A 113 -0.84 16.24 -12.53
N TRP A 114 0.06 15.60 -13.26
CA TRP A 114 1.32 15.09 -12.72
C TRP A 114 2.14 16.19 -12.03
N ASP A 115 2.43 17.27 -12.74
CA ASP A 115 3.33 18.32 -12.25
C ASP A 115 2.72 19.21 -11.16
N GLN A 116 1.42 19.09 -10.90
CA GLN A 116 0.69 19.97 -9.98
C GLN A 116 0.16 19.26 -8.75
N THR A 117 -0.42 18.07 -8.95
CA THR A 117 -1.23 17.39 -7.91
C THR A 117 -0.60 16.08 -7.43
N ALA A 118 0.21 15.42 -8.24
CA ALA A 118 0.78 14.13 -7.85
C ALA A 118 1.72 14.23 -6.62
N PRO A 119 2.63 15.22 -6.50
CA PRO A 119 3.51 15.31 -5.33
C PRO A 119 2.74 15.47 -4.02
N ALA A 120 1.80 16.43 -3.96
CA ALA A 120 0.99 16.68 -2.78
C ALA A 120 0.08 15.50 -2.44
N LEU A 121 -0.47 14.83 -3.45
CA LEU A 121 -1.27 13.63 -3.24
C LEU A 121 -0.42 12.49 -2.69
N LEU A 122 0.77 12.24 -3.25
CA LEU A 122 1.68 11.21 -2.74
C LEU A 122 2.12 11.49 -1.31
N GLU A 123 2.42 12.74 -0.96
CA GLU A 123 2.73 13.14 0.41
C GLU A 123 1.57 12.84 1.37
N LEU A 124 0.33 13.15 0.96
CA LEU A 124 -0.87 12.79 1.74
C LEU A 124 -1.02 11.27 1.88
N LEU A 125 -0.82 10.50 0.80
CA LEU A 125 -0.94 9.04 0.84
C LEU A 125 0.14 8.41 1.73
N ASP A 126 1.38 8.90 1.65
CA ASP A 126 2.49 8.47 2.51
C ASP A 126 2.18 8.79 3.98
N ALA A 127 1.65 9.98 4.25
CA ALA A 127 1.21 10.39 5.59
C ALA A 127 0.13 9.45 6.13
N ILE A 128 -0.91 9.19 5.33
CA ILE A 128 -1.98 8.24 5.67
C ILE A 128 -1.39 6.88 6.04
N ILE A 129 -0.50 6.34 5.21
CA ILE A 129 0.09 5.01 5.44
C ILE A 129 0.99 5.00 6.68
N SER A 130 1.72 6.09 6.95
CA SER A 130 2.53 6.21 8.17
C SER A 130 1.70 6.24 9.46
N THR A 131 0.42 6.58 9.40
CA THR A 131 -0.47 6.58 10.58
C THR A 131 -1.07 5.21 10.89
N VAL A 132 -0.90 4.23 9.99
CA VAL A 132 -1.48 2.90 10.18
C VAL A 132 -0.72 2.17 11.27
N GLN A 133 -1.42 1.88 12.37
CA GLN A 133 -0.89 1.06 13.46
C GLN A 133 -1.25 -0.39 13.24
N TRP A 134 -0.26 -1.26 13.43
CA TRP A 134 -0.41 -2.70 13.31
C TRP A 134 -0.27 -3.31 14.69
N SER A 135 -1.34 -3.92 15.18
CA SER A 135 -1.23 -4.78 16.35
C SER A 135 -0.57 -6.08 15.89
N PRO A 136 0.52 -6.53 16.54
CA PRO A 136 0.93 -7.92 16.39
C PRO A 136 -0.30 -8.77 16.71
N GLY A 137 -0.59 -9.77 15.88
CA GLY A 137 -1.68 -10.68 16.17
C GLY A 137 -1.53 -11.22 17.57
N ASP A 138 -2.62 -11.22 18.33
CA ASP A 138 -2.59 -11.85 19.64
C ASP A 138 -2.16 -13.32 19.41
N PRO A 139 -1.09 -13.81 20.06
CA PRO A 139 -0.60 -15.17 19.80
C PRO A 139 -1.68 -16.25 20.02
N GLN A 140 -2.71 -15.94 20.82
CA GLN A 140 -3.86 -16.81 21.04
C GLN A 140 -4.75 -17.03 19.80
N ASP A 141 -4.77 -16.11 18.83
CA ASP A 141 -5.51 -16.31 17.58
C ASP A 141 -4.85 -17.36 16.68
N ALA A 142 -3.53 -17.60 16.82
CA ALA A 142 -2.80 -18.61 16.05
C ALA A 142 -3.08 -20.03 16.54
N ASP A 143 -3.21 -20.22 17.86
CA ASP A 143 -3.52 -21.53 18.47
C ASP A 143 -4.96 -21.98 18.22
N ALA A 144 -5.90 -21.03 18.06
CA ALA A 144 -7.30 -21.34 17.78
C ALA A 144 -7.53 -21.94 16.38
N VAL A 145 -6.69 -21.59 15.39
CA VAL A 145 -6.76 -22.14 14.03
C VAL A 145 -6.07 -23.52 13.97
N ALA A 146 -4.95 -23.69 14.70
CA ALA A 146 -4.24 -24.97 14.75
C ALA A 146 -5.00 -26.08 15.50
N ALA A 147 -5.94 -25.73 16.38
CA ALA A 147 -6.77 -26.70 17.11
C ALA A 147 -8.04 -27.13 16.35
N ALA A 148 -8.29 -26.59 15.15
CA ALA A 148 -9.48 -26.85 14.35
C ALA A 148 -9.28 -27.85 13.19
N ASP A 149 -8.05 -28.37 12.99
CA ASP A 149 -7.70 -29.40 12.01
C ASP A 149 -7.48 -30.79 12.64
#